data_AF-A0A2N5AAK0-F1
#
_entry.id   AF-A0A2N5AAK0-F1
#
_cell.length_a   1.000
_cell.length_b   1.000
_cell.length_c   1.000
_cell.angle_alpha   90.00
_cell.angle_beta   90.00
_cell.angle_gamma   90.00
#
_symmetry.space_group_name_H-M   'P 1'
#
loop_
_entity.id
_entity.type
_entity.pdbx_description
1 polymer ?
#
loop_
_entity_poly.entity_id
_entity_poly.type
_entity_poly.pdbx_seq_one_letter_code
_entity_poly.pdbx_strand_id
1 'polypeptide(L)'
;LDPNGEYARALGPTTKFKGRVFKVEAEGSENQLQVPSWFWNSSEWASFTQASPKAQLPLLKRSLRAMRNEEFDLQKNIDIEVKKYLGTILVSLKADKSKGAAALNDFPGAKNLLAKINIWRQSLEEYKARLTTPCPELDKLIISIQDFCGQREGRYPDYNAKVSAVDNIINGVLSSFQSLGGDECELLPKNEDIPVPFDGNNLVSYLEALAQENGSEQYVEYLVARIRTMLADTRMKPITNDSEHRVDLANWLETYIGKDGDGDSCVSIIDLSLVPTEITHLVTAVISRIIFESLQRYRRLYNKSLPTVLVAEEAHTFIKRYREDSENQDVAAVCCQVFEKIAREGRKFGLGMVISSQRPSELSPTVLSQCNTFLLHRISNDKDQEQVHKMVPDNLRGLLRELPSLPSQHAILM
;
A
#
# COMPACT_ATOMS: atom_id res chain seq x y z
N LEU A 1 -13.76 5.50 -12.67
CA LEU A 1 -13.62 6.72 -11.86
C LEU A 1 -14.58 7.72 -12.45
N ASP A 2 -15.55 8.17 -11.66
CA ASP A 2 -16.68 9.00 -12.07
C ASP A 2 -16.71 10.28 -11.20
N PRO A 3 -16.03 11.36 -11.61
CA PRO A 3 -16.03 12.64 -10.90
C PRO A 3 -17.42 13.26 -10.73
N ASN A 4 -18.35 13.01 -11.65
CA ASN A 4 -19.63 13.72 -11.69
C ASN A 4 -20.81 12.88 -11.16
N GLY A 5 -20.63 11.58 -10.93
CA GLY A 5 -21.65 10.67 -10.41
C GLY A 5 -22.71 10.29 -11.45
N GLU A 6 -22.45 10.50 -12.74
CA GLU A 6 -23.43 10.28 -13.81
C GLU A 6 -23.59 8.81 -14.19
N TYR A 7 -22.59 7.97 -13.90
CA TYR A 7 -22.53 6.59 -14.38
C TYR A 7 -23.21 5.58 -13.46
N ALA A 8 -23.59 5.97 -12.24
CA ALA A 8 -24.30 5.10 -11.30
C ALA A 8 -25.57 4.48 -11.92
N ARG A 9 -26.22 5.18 -12.86
CA ARG A 9 -27.41 4.71 -13.59
C ARG A 9 -27.13 4.25 -15.02
N ALA A 10 -25.89 4.38 -15.51
CA ALA A 10 -25.55 4.09 -16.90
C ALA A 10 -25.75 2.61 -17.27
N LEU A 11 -25.71 1.72 -16.28
CA LEU A 11 -25.95 0.29 -16.49
C LEU A 11 -27.44 -0.08 -16.48
N GLY A 12 -28.37 0.83 -16.15
CA GLY A 12 -29.82 0.63 -16.28
C GLY A 12 -30.43 -0.52 -15.43
N PRO A 13 -31.76 -0.52 -15.22
CA PRO A 13 -32.44 -1.57 -14.46
C PRO A 13 -32.58 -2.90 -15.22
N THR A 14 -32.42 -2.88 -16.54
CA THR A 14 -32.64 -4.01 -17.45
C THR A 14 -31.38 -4.80 -17.77
N THR A 15 -30.20 -4.34 -17.37
CA THR A 15 -28.98 -5.12 -17.61
C THR A 15 -28.83 -6.20 -16.54
N LYS A 16 -28.28 -7.36 -16.96
CA LYS A 16 -27.86 -8.41 -16.03
C LYS A 16 -26.70 -7.96 -15.14
N PHE A 17 -26.01 -6.87 -15.52
CA PHE A 17 -24.80 -6.39 -14.88
C PHE A 17 -25.12 -5.19 -13.99
N LYS A 18 -25.58 -5.44 -12.76
CA LYS A 18 -25.68 -4.39 -11.74
C LYS A 18 -24.26 -4.03 -11.29
N GLY A 19 -23.74 -2.90 -11.77
CA GLY A 19 -22.44 -2.38 -11.34
C GLY A 19 -22.41 -2.16 -9.83
N ARG A 20 -21.26 -2.44 -9.19
CA ARG A 20 -21.02 -2.12 -7.79
C ARG A 20 -20.67 -0.64 -7.71
N VAL A 21 -21.54 0.16 -7.11
CA VAL A 21 -21.30 1.60 -6.92
C VAL A 21 -20.63 1.82 -5.58
N PHE A 22 -19.53 2.57 -5.57
CA PHE A 22 -18.79 3.01 -4.39
C PHE A 22 -18.89 4.52 -4.31
N LYS A 23 -19.47 5.04 -3.23
CA LYS A 23 -19.62 6.49 -3.02
C LYS A 23 -19.50 6.89 -1.55
N VAL A 24 -19.33 8.18 -1.30
CA VAL A 24 -19.37 8.75 0.06
C VAL A 24 -20.82 8.79 0.53
N GLU A 25 -21.09 8.42 1.79
CA GLU A 25 -22.43 8.37 2.37
C GLU A 25 -23.36 7.46 1.55
N ALA A 26 -22.90 6.21 1.34
CA ALA A 26 -23.66 5.22 0.60
C ALA A 26 -25.00 4.87 1.28
N GLU A 27 -26.08 4.77 0.49
CA GLU A 27 -27.41 4.40 0.98
C GLU A 27 -27.93 3.13 0.27
N GLY A 28 -28.68 2.30 1.00
CA GLY A 28 -29.36 1.14 0.43
C GLY A 28 -28.40 0.04 -0.05
N SER A 29 -28.35 -0.21 -1.36
CA SER A 29 -27.54 -1.27 -1.99
C SER A 29 -26.18 -0.80 -2.52
N GLU A 30 -25.81 0.45 -2.23
CA GLU A 30 -24.52 1.02 -2.62
C GLU A 30 -23.44 0.69 -1.59
N ASN A 31 -22.18 0.67 -2.01
CA ASN A 31 -21.04 0.43 -1.13
C ASN A 31 -20.41 1.74 -0.68
N GLN A 32 -19.99 1.81 0.57
CA GLN A 32 -19.22 2.94 1.08
C GLN A 32 -17.85 3.00 0.40
N LEU A 33 -17.49 4.17 -0.16
CA LEU A 33 -16.16 4.43 -0.66
C LEU A 33 -15.18 4.51 0.52
N GLN A 34 -14.20 3.61 0.53
CA GLN A 34 -13.17 3.53 1.57
C GLN A 34 -11.80 3.40 0.92
N VAL A 35 -10.91 4.32 1.27
CA VAL A 35 -9.50 4.36 0.88
C VAL A 35 -8.69 4.70 2.12
N PRO A 36 -8.44 3.72 3.01
CA PRO A 36 -7.81 3.95 4.30
C PRO A 36 -6.44 4.64 4.18
N SER A 37 -6.09 5.48 5.15
CA SER A 37 -4.83 6.23 5.13
C SER A 37 -3.57 5.35 5.12
N TRP A 38 -3.69 4.10 5.58
CA TRP A 38 -2.60 3.12 5.54
C TRP A 38 -2.36 2.53 4.14
N PHE A 39 -3.28 2.72 3.19
CA PHE A 39 -3.01 2.43 1.78
C PHE A 39 -1.97 3.39 1.20
N TRP A 40 -1.87 4.60 1.74
CA TRP A 40 -1.09 5.67 1.14
C TRP A 40 0.42 5.40 1.26
N ASN A 41 1.17 5.72 0.22
CA ASN A 41 2.63 5.63 0.20
C ASN A 41 3.28 6.93 0.73
N SER A 42 4.60 6.92 0.85
CA SER A 42 5.33 8.09 1.37
C SER A 42 5.20 9.34 0.50
N SER A 43 5.08 9.21 -0.83
CA SER A 43 4.87 10.36 -1.74
C SER A 43 3.46 10.97 -1.63
N GLU A 44 2.44 10.13 -1.43
CA GLU A 44 1.05 10.52 -1.23
C GLU A 44 0.88 11.23 0.11
N TRP A 45 1.45 10.66 1.18
CA TRP A 45 1.50 11.33 2.48
C TRP A 45 2.25 12.67 2.41
N ALA A 46 3.41 12.71 1.74
CA ALA A 46 4.23 13.91 1.64
C ALA A 46 3.56 15.04 0.84
N SER A 47 2.96 14.70 -0.31
CA SER A 47 2.26 15.67 -1.16
C SER A 47 1.02 16.22 -0.47
N PHE A 48 0.21 15.35 0.13
CA PHE A 48 -1.00 15.77 0.82
C PHE A 48 -0.71 16.67 2.03
N THR A 49 0.25 16.27 2.85
CA THR A 49 0.65 17.04 4.04
C THR A 49 1.59 18.20 3.71
N GLN A 50 2.00 18.37 2.44
CA GLN A 50 3.02 19.31 2.01
C GLN A 50 4.26 19.26 2.92
N ALA A 51 4.79 18.06 3.11
CA ALA A 51 5.95 17.81 3.95
C ALA A 51 7.21 18.38 3.29
N SER A 52 7.97 19.20 4.02
CA SER A 52 9.22 19.76 3.51
C SER A 52 10.24 18.64 3.17
N PRO A 53 10.85 18.65 1.97
CA PRO A 53 11.71 17.56 1.51
C PRO A 53 12.92 17.29 2.42
N LYS A 54 13.46 18.34 3.06
CA LYS A 54 14.72 18.27 3.81
C LYS A 54 14.58 17.90 5.28
N ALA A 55 13.48 18.32 5.94
CA ALA A 55 13.32 18.17 7.39
C ALA A 55 12.16 17.23 7.76
N GLN A 56 10.99 17.45 7.16
CA GLN A 56 9.78 16.72 7.52
C GLN A 56 9.69 15.35 6.82
N LEU A 57 10.05 15.27 5.54
CA LEU A 57 9.92 14.04 4.75
C LEU A 57 10.75 12.85 5.30
N PRO A 58 12.02 13.02 5.72
CA PRO A 58 12.78 11.90 6.29
C PRO A 58 12.16 11.35 7.57
N LEU A 59 11.65 12.24 8.44
CA LEU A 59 10.96 11.86 9.67
C LEU A 59 9.65 11.14 9.37
N LEU A 60 8.84 11.67 8.45
CA LEU A 60 7.60 11.05 8.01
C LEU A 60 7.83 9.64 7.45
N LYS A 61 8.86 9.45 6.60
CA LYS A 61 9.24 8.12 6.09
C LYS A 61 9.68 7.17 7.20
N ARG A 62 10.47 7.64 8.15
CA ARG A 62 10.89 6.84 9.32
C ARG A 62 9.67 6.43 10.16
N SER A 63 8.73 7.34 10.40
CA SER A 63 7.48 7.04 11.11
C SER A 63 6.62 6.03 10.36
N LEU A 64 6.40 6.22 9.05
CA LEU A 64 5.64 5.28 8.22
C LEU A 64 6.29 3.89 8.19
N ARG A 65 7.63 3.83 8.12
CA ARG A 65 8.37 2.57 8.20
C ARG A 65 8.16 1.89 9.55
N ALA A 66 8.24 2.64 10.65
CA ALA A 66 7.98 2.11 11.99
C ALA A 66 6.54 1.57 12.08
N MET A 67 5.53 2.36 11.68
CA MET A 67 4.12 1.93 11.70
C MET A 67 3.84 0.65 10.91
N ARG A 68 4.57 0.42 9.81
CA ARG A 68 4.39 -0.78 8.97
C ARG A 68 5.09 -2.01 9.54
N ASN A 69 6.18 -1.81 10.28
CA ASN A 69 6.94 -2.89 10.92
C ASN A 69 6.41 -3.25 12.31
N GLU A 70 5.89 -2.26 13.03
CA GLU A 70 5.33 -2.39 14.37
C GLU A 70 3.81 -2.42 14.26
N GLU A 71 3.20 -3.60 14.37
CA GLU A 71 1.77 -3.68 14.65
C GLU A 71 1.53 -3.10 16.04
N PHE A 72 1.16 -1.82 16.12
CA PHE A 72 0.63 -1.19 17.33
C PHE A 72 -0.80 -1.66 17.54
N ASP A 73 -0.97 -2.94 17.89
CA ASP A 73 -2.28 -3.49 18.20
C ASP A 73 -2.63 -3.15 19.66
N LEU A 74 -3.75 -2.46 19.85
CA LEU A 74 -4.28 -2.10 21.17
C LEU A 74 -4.94 -3.30 21.87
N GLN A 75 -5.26 -4.36 21.12
CA GLN A 75 -5.71 -5.62 21.69
C GLN A 75 -4.47 -6.46 22.05
N LYS A 76 -4.22 -6.61 23.36
CA LYS A 76 -3.21 -7.51 23.92
C LYS A 76 -3.60 -8.97 23.65
N ASN A 77 -3.53 -9.41 22.40
CA ASN A 77 -3.58 -10.83 22.10
C ASN A 77 -2.20 -11.41 22.42
N ILE A 78 -2.15 -12.25 23.47
CA ILE A 78 -0.93 -12.89 23.92
C ILE A 78 -0.27 -13.70 22.81
N ASP A 79 -1.04 -14.33 21.92
CA ASP A 79 -0.52 -15.11 20.79
C ASP A 79 0.28 -14.21 19.82
N ILE A 80 -0.15 -12.97 19.61
CA ILE A 80 0.56 -11.96 18.80
C ILE A 80 1.85 -11.49 19.51
N GLU A 81 1.79 -11.29 20.83
CA GLU A 81 2.96 -10.90 21.63
C GLU A 81 4.06 -11.97 21.55
N VAL A 82 3.69 -13.24 21.71
CA VAL A 82 4.61 -14.38 21.59
C VAL A 82 5.14 -14.51 20.17
N LYS A 83 4.28 -14.36 19.14
CA LYS A 83 4.71 -14.36 17.73
C LYS A 83 5.78 -13.30 17.47
N LYS A 84 5.59 -12.06 17.93
CA LYS A 84 6.57 -10.96 17.79
C LYS A 84 7.88 -11.25 18.52
N TYR A 85 7.79 -11.82 19.71
CA TYR A 85 8.97 -12.19 20.50
C TYR A 85 9.79 -13.26 19.79
N LEU A 86 9.14 -14.32 19.28
CA LEU A 86 9.78 -15.36 18.47
C LEU A 86 10.41 -14.79 17.19
N GLY A 87 9.74 -13.85 16.52
CA GLY A 87 10.29 -13.15 15.36
C GLY A 87 11.57 -12.38 15.70
N THR A 88 11.61 -11.69 16.84
CA THR A 88 12.78 -10.95 17.33
C THR A 88 13.95 -11.89 17.63
N ILE A 89 13.68 -13.03 18.29
CA ILE A 89 14.66 -14.08 18.53
C ILE A 89 15.22 -14.59 17.20
N LEU A 90 14.36 -14.86 16.22
CA LEU A 90 14.77 -15.38 14.92
C LEU A 90 15.71 -14.42 14.18
N VAL A 91 15.37 -13.13 14.14
CA VAL A 91 16.22 -12.09 13.53
C VAL A 91 17.56 -11.98 14.26
N SER A 92 17.56 -11.97 15.59
CA SER A 92 18.80 -11.90 16.37
C SER A 92 19.68 -13.13 16.18
N LEU A 93 19.11 -14.35 16.15
CA LEU A 93 19.85 -15.59 15.95
C LEU A 93 20.43 -15.68 14.54
N LYS A 94 19.67 -15.29 13.51
CA LYS A 94 20.17 -15.22 12.12
C LYS A 94 21.31 -14.19 12.01
N ALA A 95 21.21 -13.05 12.67
CA ALA A 95 22.26 -12.04 12.71
C ALA A 95 23.52 -12.55 13.43
N ASP A 96 23.38 -13.19 14.58
CA ASP A 96 24.52 -13.73 15.33
C ASP A 96 25.16 -14.92 14.58
N LYS A 97 24.38 -15.76 13.88
CA LYS A 97 24.90 -16.78 12.95
C LYS A 97 25.71 -16.14 11.81
N SER A 98 25.22 -15.04 11.23
CA SER A 98 25.91 -14.36 10.11
C SER A 98 27.28 -13.78 10.50
N LYS A 99 27.47 -13.43 11.78
CA LYS A 99 28.76 -12.96 12.32
C LYS A 99 29.79 -14.10 12.49
N GLY A 100 29.36 -15.36 12.39
CA GLY A 100 30.26 -16.53 12.44
C GLY A 100 31.02 -16.64 13.76
N ALA A 101 32.35 -16.88 13.67
CA ALA A 101 33.20 -17.14 14.84
C ALA A 101 33.14 -16.03 15.90
N ALA A 102 33.01 -14.75 15.50
CA ALA A 102 32.95 -13.61 16.41
C ALA A 102 31.79 -13.65 17.41
N ALA A 103 30.68 -14.32 17.05
CA ALA A 103 29.51 -14.47 17.91
C ALA A 103 29.36 -15.88 18.49
N LEU A 104 29.89 -16.90 17.81
CA LEU A 104 29.69 -18.31 18.15
C LEU A 104 30.83 -18.92 18.97
N ASN A 105 32.06 -18.45 18.77
CA ASN A 105 33.28 -19.05 19.31
C ASN A 105 34.18 -18.06 20.06
N ASP A 106 34.19 -16.78 19.64
CA ASP A 106 35.07 -15.78 20.24
C ASP A 106 34.45 -15.21 21.52
N PHE A 107 35.32 -14.93 22.50
CA PHE A 107 34.93 -14.21 23.70
C PHE A 107 34.95 -12.69 23.42
N PRO A 108 33.91 -11.91 23.81
CA PRO A 108 32.79 -12.27 24.67
C PRO A 108 31.53 -12.75 23.94
N GLY A 109 31.57 -12.86 22.60
CA GLY A 109 30.41 -13.19 21.75
C GLY A 109 29.69 -14.47 22.15
N ALA A 110 30.44 -15.57 22.31
CA ALA A 110 29.90 -16.89 22.66
C ALA A 110 29.19 -16.88 24.03
N LYS A 111 29.76 -16.18 25.01
CA LYS A 111 29.16 -15.98 26.35
C LYS A 111 27.90 -15.13 26.28
N ASN A 112 27.93 -14.05 25.49
CA ASN A 112 26.78 -13.17 25.30
C ASN A 112 25.61 -13.90 24.61
N LEU A 113 25.91 -14.76 23.63
CA LEU A 113 24.90 -15.60 22.96
C LEU A 113 24.23 -16.56 23.95
N LEU A 114 25.01 -17.27 24.78
CA LEU A 114 24.46 -18.18 25.80
C LEU A 114 23.59 -17.42 26.81
N ALA A 115 24.04 -16.23 27.25
CA ALA A 115 23.26 -15.39 28.16
C ALA A 115 21.93 -14.93 27.54
N LYS A 116 21.94 -14.48 26.26
CA LYS A 116 20.72 -14.12 25.53
C LYS A 116 19.76 -15.30 25.42
N ILE A 117 20.25 -16.47 25.01
CA ILE A 117 19.43 -17.68 24.84
C ILE A 117 18.78 -18.11 26.17
N ASN A 118 19.50 -17.99 27.29
CA ASN A 118 18.95 -18.26 28.61
C ASN A 118 17.82 -17.28 29.01
N ILE A 119 18.00 -15.98 28.74
CA ILE A 119 16.95 -14.98 28.98
C ILE A 119 15.72 -15.29 28.11
N TRP A 120 15.95 -15.61 26.83
CA TRP A 120 14.87 -15.99 25.92
C TRP A 120 14.12 -17.24 26.40
N ARG A 121 14.82 -18.25 26.94
CA ARG A 121 14.16 -19.43 27.55
C ARG A 121 13.20 -19.04 28.65
N GLN A 122 13.65 -18.23 29.61
CA GLN A 122 12.84 -17.80 30.75
C GLN A 122 11.60 -17.02 30.27
N SER A 123 11.77 -16.08 29.34
CA SER A 123 10.64 -15.35 28.77
C SER A 123 9.68 -16.26 27.99
N LEU A 124 10.17 -17.24 27.22
CA LEU A 124 9.32 -18.20 26.50
C LEU A 124 8.53 -19.11 27.46
N GLU A 125 9.11 -19.50 28.59
CA GLU A 125 8.41 -20.25 29.65
C GLU A 125 7.28 -19.42 30.29
N GLU A 126 7.53 -18.14 30.56
CA GLU A 126 6.50 -17.21 31.06
C GLU A 126 5.40 -16.98 30.03
N TYR A 127 5.76 -16.81 28.76
CA TYR A 127 4.82 -16.64 27.66
C TYR A 127 3.97 -17.89 27.45
N LYS A 128 4.57 -19.08 27.50
CA LYS A 128 3.87 -20.36 27.43
C LYS A 128 2.78 -20.46 28.50
N ALA A 129 3.07 -20.03 29.73
CA ALA A 129 2.08 -20.07 30.82
C ALA A 129 0.89 -19.13 30.59
N ARG A 130 1.06 -18.11 29.75
CA ARG A 130 0.04 -17.09 29.44
C ARG A 130 -0.72 -17.35 28.13
N LEU A 131 -0.24 -18.25 27.27
CA LEU A 131 -0.89 -18.58 26.00
C LEU A 131 -2.27 -19.19 26.23
N THR A 132 -3.25 -18.70 25.47
CA THR A 132 -4.61 -19.27 25.44
C THR A 132 -4.68 -20.51 24.55
N THR A 133 -3.80 -20.60 23.56
CA THR A 133 -3.77 -21.68 22.57
C THR A 133 -2.53 -22.58 22.82
N PRO A 134 -2.68 -23.90 22.99
CA PRO A 134 -1.53 -24.79 23.17
C PRO A 134 -0.67 -24.84 21.90
N CYS A 135 0.63 -24.56 22.04
CA CYS A 135 1.63 -24.58 20.97
C CYS A 135 2.69 -25.66 21.26
N PRO A 136 2.55 -26.89 20.73
CA PRO A 136 3.50 -27.98 21.01
C PRO A 136 4.88 -27.75 20.39
N GLU A 137 4.99 -26.93 19.35
CA GLU A 137 6.25 -26.50 18.76
C GLU A 137 7.08 -25.65 19.74
N LEU A 138 6.42 -24.77 20.49
CA LEU A 138 7.05 -23.95 21.51
C LEU A 138 7.62 -24.81 22.65
N ASP A 139 6.92 -25.89 23.02
CA ASP A 139 7.40 -26.84 24.04
C ASP A 139 8.69 -27.53 23.62
N LYS A 140 8.75 -28.00 22.37
CA LYS A 140 9.95 -28.62 21.80
C LYS A 140 11.11 -27.62 21.76
N LEU A 141 10.83 -26.36 21.42
CA LEU A 141 11.83 -25.30 21.42
C LEU A 141 12.40 -25.06 22.83
N ILE A 142 11.55 -24.92 23.84
CA ILE A 142 11.99 -24.70 25.23
C ILE A 142 12.90 -25.84 25.71
N ILE A 143 12.52 -27.10 25.43
CA ILE A 143 13.35 -28.27 25.76
C ILE A 143 14.69 -28.22 25.01
N SER A 144 14.67 -27.92 23.71
CA SER A 144 15.90 -27.80 22.92
C SER A 144 16.83 -26.70 23.42
N ILE A 145 16.28 -25.56 23.88
CA ILE A 145 17.07 -24.48 24.48
C ILE A 145 17.62 -24.91 25.85
N GLN A 146 16.81 -25.61 26.65
CA GLN A 146 17.24 -26.12 27.95
C GLN A 146 18.42 -27.10 27.82
N ASP A 147 18.37 -28.02 26.87
CA ASP A 147 19.47 -28.94 26.56
C ASP A 147 20.72 -28.18 26.08
N PHE A 148 20.54 -27.16 25.23
CA PHE A 148 21.64 -26.34 24.75
C PHE A 148 22.36 -25.59 25.88
N CYS A 149 21.61 -25.05 26.83
CA CYS A 149 22.15 -24.33 27.97
C CYS A 149 22.77 -25.28 29.00
N GLY A 150 22.11 -26.39 29.32
CA GLY A 150 22.58 -27.37 30.30
C GLY A 150 23.91 -28.03 29.91
N GLN A 151 24.16 -28.25 28.62
CA GLN A 151 25.46 -28.74 28.12
C GLN A 151 26.63 -27.77 28.37
N ARG A 152 26.34 -26.52 28.75
CA ARG A 152 27.30 -25.42 28.91
C ARG A 152 27.27 -24.83 30.32
N GLU A 153 26.65 -25.51 31.27
CA GLU A 153 26.67 -25.18 32.69
C GLU A 153 27.75 -26.00 33.43
N GLY A 154 28.60 -25.35 34.22
CA GLY A 154 29.66 -26.05 34.97
C GLY A 154 30.77 -25.16 35.49
N ARG A 155 31.75 -25.77 36.18
CA ARG A 155 32.90 -25.07 36.81
C ARG A 155 33.91 -24.52 35.79
N TYR A 156 33.88 -25.03 34.55
CA TYR A 156 34.65 -24.55 33.38
C TYR A 156 33.77 -24.66 32.12
N PRO A 157 32.83 -23.72 31.91
CA PRO A 157 31.87 -23.80 30.82
C PRO A 157 32.55 -23.53 29.47
N ASP A 158 32.32 -24.41 28.49
CA ASP A 158 32.64 -24.15 27.09
C ASP A 158 31.49 -23.34 26.47
N TYR A 159 31.74 -22.06 26.21
CA TYR A 159 30.75 -21.16 25.62
C TYR A 159 30.55 -21.39 24.12
N ASN A 160 31.41 -22.17 23.47
CA ASN A 160 31.38 -22.33 22.03
C ASN A 160 30.09 -23.01 21.56
N ALA A 161 29.50 -22.43 20.52
CA ALA A 161 28.28 -22.95 19.90
C ALA A 161 28.59 -23.53 18.52
N LYS A 162 28.36 -24.84 18.35
CA LYS A 162 28.39 -25.44 17.01
C LYS A 162 27.31 -24.82 16.15
N VAL A 163 27.62 -24.53 14.88
CA VAL A 163 26.66 -23.97 13.92
C VAL A 163 25.38 -24.82 13.84
N SER A 164 25.53 -26.15 13.84
CA SER A 164 24.39 -27.09 13.84
C SER A 164 23.50 -26.99 15.07
N ALA A 165 24.05 -26.66 16.23
CA ALA A 165 23.26 -26.49 17.45
C ALA A 165 22.44 -25.19 17.40
N VAL A 166 23.02 -24.12 16.85
CA VAL A 166 22.31 -22.87 16.61
C VAL A 166 21.24 -23.03 15.53
N ASP A 167 21.50 -23.83 14.50
CA ASP A 167 20.52 -24.15 13.46
C ASP A 167 19.31 -24.92 14.00
N ASN A 168 19.52 -25.83 14.95
CA ASN A 168 18.41 -26.52 15.61
C ASN A 168 17.51 -25.55 16.38
N ILE A 169 18.10 -24.57 17.08
CA ILE A 169 17.33 -23.53 17.79
C ILE A 169 16.61 -22.64 16.79
N ILE A 170 17.28 -22.18 15.73
CA ILE A 170 16.65 -21.36 14.67
C ILE A 170 15.45 -22.08 14.06
N ASN A 171 15.59 -23.37 13.75
CA ASN A 171 14.50 -24.17 13.18
C ASN A 171 13.34 -24.36 14.17
N GLY A 172 13.63 -24.54 15.46
CA GLY A 172 12.60 -24.62 16.50
C GLY A 172 11.86 -23.30 16.74
N VAL A 173 12.58 -22.16 16.69
CA VAL A 173 11.99 -20.83 16.73
C VAL A 173 11.10 -20.62 15.51
N LEU A 174 11.59 -21.01 14.32
CA LEU A 174 10.85 -20.90 13.08
C LEU A 174 9.54 -21.72 13.09
N SER A 175 9.60 -22.98 13.51
CA SER A 175 8.39 -23.82 13.58
C SER A 175 7.37 -23.28 14.58
N SER A 176 7.84 -22.76 15.72
CA SER A 176 6.97 -22.13 16.72
C SER A 176 6.33 -20.85 16.17
N PHE A 177 7.12 -20.04 15.47
CA PHE A 177 6.67 -18.82 14.82
C PHE A 177 5.60 -19.11 13.74
N GLN A 178 5.82 -20.12 12.90
CA GLN A 178 4.86 -20.55 11.88
C GLN A 178 3.58 -21.15 12.47
N SER A 179 3.67 -21.89 13.58
CA SER A 179 2.49 -22.47 14.25
C SER A 179 1.53 -21.40 14.81
N LEU A 180 2.05 -20.23 15.15
CA LEU A 180 1.28 -19.04 15.57
C LEU A 180 0.84 -18.18 14.38
N GLY A 181 0.93 -18.70 13.16
CA GLY A 181 0.54 -18.02 11.93
C GLY A 181 1.56 -17.00 11.40
N GLY A 182 2.81 -17.04 11.88
CA GLY A 182 3.88 -16.18 11.39
C GLY A 182 4.50 -16.66 10.08
N ASP A 183 4.67 -15.74 9.13
CA ASP A 183 5.43 -15.98 7.90
C ASP A 183 6.81 -15.29 7.99
N GLU A 184 7.89 -15.95 7.54
CA GLU A 184 9.23 -15.35 7.51
C GLU A 184 9.26 -14.02 6.75
N CYS A 185 8.38 -13.85 5.76
CA CYS A 185 8.23 -12.59 5.05
C CYS A 185 7.82 -11.41 5.95
N GLU A 186 7.16 -11.66 7.10
CA GLU A 186 6.81 -10.63 8.09
C GLU A 186 8.04 -10.05 8.80
N LEU A 187 9.15 -10.79 8.84
CA LEU A 187 10.37 -10.44 9.56
C LEU A 187 11.33 -9.58 8.73
N LEU A 188 11.07 -9.45 7.43
CA LEU A 188 11.84 -8.56 6.57
C LEU A 188 11.49 -7.11 6.89
N PRO A 189 12.46 -6.19 6.96
CA PRO A 189 12.18 -4.78 7.16
C PRO A 189 11.27 -4.29 6.03
N LYS A 190 10.03 -3.93 6.39
CA LYS A 190 9.02 -3.44 5.48
C LYS A 190 9.39 -2.01 5.07
N ASN A 191 9.25 -1.73 3.77
CA ASN A 191 9.41 -0.39 3.21
C ASN A 191 8.23 0.51 3.65
N GLU A 192 8.50 1.80 3.86
CA GLU A 192 7.53 2.87 4.09
C GLU A 192 6.45 3.04 3.01
N ASP A 193 6.44 2.25 1.93
CA ASP A 193 5.44 2.30 0.86
C ASP A 193 4.55 1.04 0.79
N ILE A 194 4.80 0.00 1.60
CA ILE A 194 3.98 -1.22 1.65
C ILE A 194 2.65 -0.98 2.40
N PRO A 195 1.47 -1.22 1.81
CA PRO A 195 0.18 -0.97 2.46
C PRO A 195 -0.07 -2.00 3.57
N VAL A 196 0.45 -1.73 4.76
CA VAL A 196 0.22 -2.51 5.99
C VAL A 196 -0.65 -1.67 6.92
N PRO A 197 -1.74 -2.24 7.48
CA PRO A 197 -2.64 -1.51 8.34
C PRO A 197 -1.95 -0.86 9.56
N PHE A 198 -2.24 0.42 9.80
CA PHE A 198 -1.85 1.14 11.02
C PHE A 198 -2.88 2.24 11.34
N ASP A 199 -2.92 2.67 12.60
CA ASP A 199 -3.81 3.76 13.04
C ASP A 199 -3.17 5.13 12.79
N GLY A 200 -3.93 6.05 12.19
CA GLY A 200 -3.45 7.40 11.87
C GLY A 200 -3.04 8.22 13.10
N ASN A 201 -3.70 8.03 14.26
CA ASN A 201 -3.32 8.72 15.49
C ASN A 201 -2.00 8.17 16.04
N ASN A 202 -1.77 6.85 15.94
CA ASN A 202 -0.49 6.25 16.33
C ASN A 202 0.66 6.81 15.48
N LEU A 203 0.44 7.04 14.18
CA LEU A 203 1.42 7.70 13.32
C LEU A 203 1.78 9.10 13.84
N VAL A 204 0.77 9.88 14.23
CA VAL A 204 0.97 11.23 14.77
C VAL A 204 1.77 11.20 16.07
N SER A 205 1.37 10.37 17.04
CA SER A 205 2.05 10.25 18.33
C SER A 205 3.51 9.81 18.18
N TYR A 206 3.78 8.86 17.28
CA TYR A 206 5.14 8.42 17.02
C TYR A 206 6.00 9.50 16.35
N LEU A 207 5.39 10.25 15.43
CA LEU A 207 6.07 11.35 14.74
C LEU A 207 6.41 12.51 15.69
N GLU A 208 5.57 12.80 16.68
CA GLU A 208 5.88 13.72 17.79
C GLU A 208 7.03 13.19 18.66
N ALA A 209 6.98 11.92 19.06
CA ALA A 209 8.03 11.30 19.86
C ALA A 209 9.40 11.33 19.15
N LEU A 210 9.43 11.04 17.85
CA LEU A 210 10.65 11.17 17.03
C LEU A 210 11.12 12.61 16.89
N ALA A 211 10.20 13.57 16.80
CA ALA A 211 10.57 14.98 16.70
C ALA A 211 11.26 15.46 17.99
N GLN A 212 10.76 15.03 19.14
CA GLN A 212 11.34 15.28 20.46
C GLN A 212 12.71 14.62 20.63
N GLU A 213 12.86 13.35 20.23
CA GLU A 213 14.16 12.64 20.28
C GLU A 213 15.25 13.36 19.46
N ASN A 214 14.89 13.89 18.29
CA ASN A 214 15.82 14.55 17.39
C ASN A 214 15.97 16.07 17.64
N GLY A 215 15.29 16.64 18.64
CA GLY A 215 15.31 18.09 18.92
C GLY A 215 14.76 18.94 17.76
N SER A 216 13.82 18.40 16.98
CA SER A 216 13.29 18.99 15.74
C SER A 216 11.81 19.39 15.83
N GLU A 217 11.29 19.51 17.05
CA GLU A 217 9.88 19.77 17.38
C GLU A 217 9.28 20.92 16.55
N GLN A 218 9.98 22.06 16.50
CA GLN A 218 9.53 23.26 15.77
C GLN A 218 9.31 23.04 14.27
N TYR A 219 10.08 22.13 13.65
CA TYR A 219 9.94 21.82 12.24
C TYR A 219 8.75 20.91 11.95
N VAL A 220 8.28 20.17 12.96
CA VAL A 220 7.33 19.07 12.80
C VAL A 220 5.94 19.44 13.31
N GLU A 221 5.83 20.42 14.20
CA GLU A 221 4.56 20.91 14.77
C GLU A 221 3.52 21.24 13.69
N TYR A 222 3.88 22.00 12.66
CA TYR A 222 2.97 22.32 11.55
C TYR A 222 2.57 21.10 10.71
N LEU A 223 3.46 20.11 10.56
CA LEU A 223 3.13 18.87 9.86
C LEU A 223 2.11 18.06 10.66
N VAL A 224 2.36 17.90 11.95
CA VAL A 224 1.47 17.21 12.89
C VAL A 224 0.10 17.86 12.92
N ALA A 225 0.03 19.19 13.03
CA ALA A 225 -1.22 19.94 13.03
C ALA A 225 -2.03 19.71 11.73
N ARG A 226 -1.35 19.67 10.58
CA ARG A 226 -1.98 19.35 9.28
C ARG A 226 -2.51 17.91 9.24
N ILE A 227 -1.74 16.93 9.70
CA ILE A 227 -2.18 15.52 9.76
C ILE A 227 -3.37 15.36 10.72
N ARG A 228 -3.33 15.97 11.90
CA ARG A 228 -4.44 15.90 12.88
C ARG A 228 -5.71 16.53 12.31
N THR A 229 -5.61 17.71 11.71
CA THR A 229 -6.74 18.40 11.07
C THR A 229 -7.33 17.53 9.96
N MET A 230 -6.49 16.89 9.14
CA MET A 230 -6.93 15.95 8.10
C MET A 230 -7.68 14.74 8.67
N LEU A 231 -7.10 14.07 9.66
CA LEU A 231 -7.70 12.87 10.27
C LEU A 231 -9.02 13.18 10.99
N ALA A 232 -9.19 14.42 11.44
CA ALA A 232 -10.40 14.91 12.11
C ALA A 232 -11.46 15.48 11.15
N ASP A 233 -11.13 15.76 9.88
CA ASP A 233 -12.11 16.32 8.92
C ASP A 233 -13.24 15.31 8.69
N THR A 234 -14.46 15.71 9.03
CA THR A 234 -15.68 14.90 8.92
C THR A 234 -15.99 14.44 7.51
N ARG A 235 -15.50 15.16 6.49
CA ARG A 235 -15.68 14.78 5.07
C ARG A 235 -14.63 13.78 4.61
N MET A 236 -13.47 13.76 5.26
CA MET A 236 -12.38 12.80 4.95
C MET A 236 -12.51 11.52 5.74
N LYS A 237 -12.94 11.61 7.01
CA LYS A 237 -13.05 10.48 7.93
C LYS A 237 -13.79 9.27 7.32
N PRO A 238 -14.93 9.41 6.62
CA PRO A 238 -15.64 8.26 6.03
C PRO A 238 -14.88 7.55 4.91
N ILE A 239 -13.88 8.21 4.32
CA ILE A 239 -13.07 7.69 3.22
C ILE A 239 -11.78 7.10 3.78
N THR A 240 -11.08 7.82 4.66
CA THR A 240 -9.69 7.52 5.04
C THR A 240 -9.54 6.78 6.36
N ASN A 241 -10.57 6.78 7.20
CA ASN A 241 -10.52 6.17 8.52
C ASN A 241 -11.28 4.83 8.53
N ASP A 242 -10.61 3.77 8.94
CA ASP A 242 -11.14 2.42 9.08
C ASP A 242 -11.21 1.95 10.54
N SER A 243 -11.09 2.85 11.52
CA SER A 243 -11.14 2.50 12.95
C SER A 243 -12.45 1.85 13.39
N GLU A 244 -13.58 2.28 12.81
CA GLU A 244 -14.91 1.73 13.12
C GLU A 244 -15.17 0.39 12.39
N HIS A 245 -14.71 0.29 11.14
CA HIS A 245 -14.82 -0.91 10.32
C HIS A 245 -13.48 -1.16 9.62
N ARG A 246 -12.64 -2.00 10.25
CA ARG A 246 -11.32 -2.36 9.74
C ARG A 246 -11.43 -2.91 8.33
N VAL A 247 -10.76 -2.26 7.40
CA VAL A 247 -10.68 -2.73 6.01
C VAL A 247 -9.54 -3.74 5.92
N ASP A 248 -9.83 -4.90 5.33
CA ASP A 248 -8.78 -5.83 4.91
C ASP A 248 -8.44 -5.59 3.43
N LEU A 249 -7.15 -5.59 3.08
CA LEU A 249 -6.72 -5.32 1.70
C LEU A 249 -7.24 -6.37 0.73
N ALA A 250 -7.25 -7.66 1.12
CA ALA A 250 -7.72 -8.71 0.24
C ALA A 250 -9.22 -8.58 0.00
N ASN A 251 -10.01 -8.37 1.06
CA ASN A 251 -11.44 -8.11 0.94
C ASN A 251 -11.74 -6.85 0.12
N TRP A 252 -10.96 -5.78 0.32
CA TRP A 252 -11.08 -4.55 -0.47
C TRP A 252 -10.84 -4.83 -1.96
N LEU A 253 -9.80 -5.59 -2.31
CA LEU A 253 -9.52 -5.96 -3.71
C LEU A 253 -10.63 -6.83 -4.32
N GLU A 254 -11.14 -7.82 -3.58
CA GLU A 254 -12.26 -8.65 -4.05
C GLU A 254 -13.52 -7.80 -4.32
N THR A 255 -13.78 -6.83 -3.43
CA THR A 255 -14.96 -5.96 -3.54
C THR A 255 -14.80 -4.93 -4.67
N TYR A 256 -13.63 -4.30 -4.83
CA TYR A 256 -13.41 -3.25 -5.83
C TYR A 256 -13.06 -3.80 -7.22
N ILE A 257 -12.28 -4.87 -7.33
CA ILE A 257 -11.88 -5.46 -8.62
C ILE A 257 -12.86 -6.56 -9.04
N GLY A 258 -13.30 -7.39 -8.09
CA GLY A 258 -14.12 -8.57 -8.37
C GLY A 258 -13.51 -9.86 -7.87
N LYS A 259 -14.36 -10.88 -7.70
CA LYS A 259 -13.99 -12.25 -7.35
C LYS A 259 -14.45 -13.21 -8.43
N ASP A 260 -13.67 -14.25 -8.68
CA ASP A 260 -14.05 -15.32 -9.61
C ASP A 260 -15.29 -16.07 -9.10
N GLY A 261 -16.26 -16.28 -9.99
CA GLY A 261 -17.39 -17.21 -9.75
C GLY A 261 -18.63 -16.64 -9.06
N ASP A 262 -18.67 -15.35 -8.70
CA ASP A 262 -19.75 -14.81 -7.84
C ASP A 262 -21.02 -14.37 -8.58
N GLY A 263 -21.11 -14.52 -9.91
CA GLY A 263 -22.33 -14.19 -10.68
C GLY A 263 -22.71 -12.71 -10.74
N ASP A 264 -22.17 -11.88 -9.83
CA ASP A 264 -22.27 -10.43 -9.81
C ASP A 264 -21.40 -9.78 -10.89
N SER A 265 -21.77 -8.57 -11.28
CA SER A 265 -21.08 -7.87 -12.36
C SER A 265 -19.66 -7.48 -11.94
N CYS A 266 -18.68 -7.74 -12.80
CA CYS A 266 -17.29 -7.31 -12.62
C CYS A 266 -17.08 -5.81 -12.90
N VAL A 267 -18.14 -5.00 -12.84
CA VAL A 267 -18.08 -3.56 -13.11
C VAL A 267 -18.19 -2.81 -11.80
N SER A 268 -17.17 -2.03 -11.48
CA SER A 268 -17.12 -1.20 -10.29
C SER A 268 -17.11 0.28 -10.69
N ILE A 269 -18.08 1.03 -10.19
CA ILE A 269 -18.23 2.46 -10.42
C ILE A 269 -17.80 3.16 -9.14
N ILE A 270 -16.75 3.98 -9.25
CA ILE A 270 -16.23 4.76 -8.12
C ILE A 270 -16.68 6.19 -8.35
N ASP A 271 -17.75 6.55 -7.66
CA ASP A 271 -18.36 7.87 -7.67
C ASP A 271 -17.60 8.79 -6.70
N LEU A 272 -17.07 9.87 -7.27
CA LEU A 272 -16.25 10.86 -6.58
C LEU A 272 -16.98 12.21 -6.43
N SER A 273 -18.24 12.31 -6.83
CA SER A 273 -19.02 13.56 -6.83
C SER A 273 -19.19 14.18 -5.44
N LEU A 274 -19.23 13.35 -4.40
CA LEU A 274 -19.31 13.76 -2.99
C LEU A 274 -17.94 13.75 -2.29
N VAL A 275 -16.86 13.43 -3.02
CA VAL A 275 -15.49 13.48 -2.48
C VAL A 275 -15.01 14.94 -2.51
N PRO A 276 -14.45 15.46 -1.40
CA PRO A 276 -13.88 16.81 -1.39
C PRO A 276 -12.80 16.98 -2.47
N THR A 277 -12.81 18.13 -3.14
CA THR A 277 -11.92 18.44 -4.26
C THR A 277 -10.45 18.36 -3.86
N GLU A 278 -10.14 18.67 -2.59
CA GLU A 278 -8.79 18.66 -2.03
C GLU A 278 -8.17 17.25 -1.99
N ILE A 279 -8.99 16.19 -1.93
CA ILE A 279 -8.53 14.80 -1.80
C ILE A 279 -8.91 13.94 -3.00
N THR A 280 -9.67 14.45 -3.96
CA THR A 280 -10.10 13.66 -5.12
C THR A 280 -8.91 13.10 -5.90
N HIS A 281 -7.87 13.93 -6.10
CA HIS A 281 -6.62 13.51 -6.71
C HIS A 281 -5.87 12.44 -5.92
N LEU A 282 -5.90 12.52 -4.59
CA LEU A 282 -5.26 11.56 -3.72
C LEU A 282 -5.98 10.21 -3.76
N VAL A 283 -7.30 10.22 -3.60
CA VAL A 283 -8.16 9.02 -3.64
C VAL A 283 -7.99 8.29 -4.98
N THR A 284 -8.06 9.02 -6.10
CA THR A 284 -7.86 8.46 -7.44
C THR A 284 -6.46 7.89 -7.65
N ALA A 285 -5.43 8.58 -7.17
CA ALA A 285 -4.04 8.11 -7.23
C ALA A 285 -3.86 6.81 -6.45
N VAL A 286 -4.32 6.77 -5.19
CA VAL A 286 -4.18 5.61 -4.30
C VAL A 286 -4.92 4.41 -4.87
N ILE A 287 -6.17 4.56 -5.29
CA ILE A 287 -6.96 3.45 -5.88
C ILE A 287 -6.25 2.90 -7.11
N SER A 288 -5.85 3.78 -8.04
CA SER A 288 -5.22 3.38 -9.29
C SER A 288 -3.88 2.68 -9.05
N ARG A 289 -3.08 3.19 -8.09
CA ARG A 289 -1.80 2.60 -7.68
C ARG A 289 -1.99 1.24 -7.02
N ILE A 290 -2.92 1.12 -6.07
CA ILE A 290 -3.18 -0.15 -5.36
C ILE A 290 -3.66 -1.22 -6.34
N ILE A 291 -4.55 -0.89 -7.28
CA ILE A 291 -4.97 -1.82 -8.35
C ILE A 291 -3.76 -2.25 -9.18
N PHE A 292 -2.95 -1.30 -9.65
CA PHE A 292 -1.78 -1.59 -10.47
C PHE A 292 -0.75 -2.47 -9.75
N GLU A 293 -0.36 -2.11 -8.52
CA GLU A 293 0.59 -2.89 -7.71
C GLU A 293 0.06 -4.29 -7.39
N SER A 294 -1.25 -4.43 -7.15
CA SER A 294 -1.88 -5.73 -6.89
C SER A 294 -1.80 -6.64 -8.11
N LEU A 295 -2.05 -6.11 -9.31
CA LEU A 295 -1.90 -6.85 -10.57
C LEU A 295 -0.43 -7.21 -10.85
N GLN A 296 0.52 -6.34 -10.50
CA GLN A 296 1.95 -6.65 -10.58
C GLN A 296 2.32 -7.85 -9.69
N ARG A 297 1.85 -7.85 -8.45
CA ARG A 297 2.07 -8.95 -7.48
C ARG A 297 1.40 -10.24 -7.96
N TYR A 298 0.15 -10.17 -8.42
CA TYR A 298 -0.58 -11.32 -8.95
C TYR A 298 0.19 -11.96 -10.12
N ARG A 299 0.65 -11.15 -11.09
CA ARG A 299 1.44 -11.65 -12.21
C ARG A 299 2.74 -12.30 -11.76
N ARG A 300 3.42 -11.74 -10.75
CA ARG A 300 4.68 -12.29 -10.24
C ARG A 300 4.49 -13.63 -9.53
N LEU A 301 3.41 -13.79 -8.76
CA LEU A 301 3.14 -14.99 -7.97
C LEU A 301 2.60 -16.13 -8.83
N TYR A 302 1.65 -15.85 -9.71
CA TYR A 302 0.92 -16.87 -10.46
C TYR A 302 1.37 -17.02 -11.92
N ASN A 303 2.24 -16.13 -12.40
CA ASN A 303 2.64 -16.02 -13.80
C ASN A 303 1.45 -15.90 -14.78
N LYS A 304 0.32 -15.39 -14.30
CA LYS A 304 -0.92 -15.14 -15.04
C LYS A 304 -1.30 -13.66 -14.94
N SER A 305 -1.90 -13.11 -15.98
CA SER A 305 -2.48 -11.77 -15.95
C SER A 305 -3.96 -11.85 -15.63
N LEU A 306 -4.45 -10.98 -14.77
CA LEU A 306 -5.87 -10.72 -14.57
C LEU A 306 -6.22 -9.48 -15.43
N PRO A 307 -6.94 -9.63 -16.56
CA PRO A 307 -7.28 -8.50 -17.40
C PRO A 307 -8.23 -7.55 -16.64
N THR A 308 -7.80 -6.31 -16.45
CA THR A 308 -8.56 -5.28 -15.75
C THR A 308 -8.53 -4.01 -16.58
N VAL A 309 -9.65 -3.30 -16.67
CA VAL A 309 -9.73 -2.02 -17.39
C VAL A 309 -10.07 -0.93 -16.39
N LEU A 310 -9.16 0.06 -16.26
CA LEU A 310 -9.41 1.27 -15.50
C LEU A 310 -9.96 2.34 -16.44
N VAL A 311 -11.20 2.78 -16.18
CA VAL A 311 -11.83 3.88 -16.93
C VAL A 311 -11.75 5.16 -16.10
N ALA A 312 -11.08 6.17 -16.64
CA ALA A 312 -10.99 7.51 -16.07
C ALA A 312 -11.86 8.48 -16.88
N GLU A 313 -12.98 8.89 -16.30
CA GLU A 313 -13.85 9.91 -16.87
C GLU A 313 -13.38 11.31 -16.46
N GLU A 314 -13.73 12.31 -17.29
CA GLU A 314 -13.15 13.66 -17.28
C GLU A 314 -11.64 13.67 -16.95
N ALA A 315 -10.83 12.86 -17.61
CA ALA A 315 -9.46 12.62 -17.17
C ALA A 315 -8.56 13.87 -17.16
N HIS A 316 -8.96 14.97 -17.82
CA HIS A 316 -8.30 16.26 -17.68
C HIS A 316 -8.39 16.83 -16.27
N THR A 317 -9.32 16.37 -15.43
CA THR A 317 -9.35 16.70 -14.01
C THR A 317 -8.15 16.10 -13.29
N PHE A 318 -7.86 14.81 -13.50
CA PHE A 318 -6.82 14.05 -12.78
C PHE A 318 -5.44 14.04 -13.44
N ILE A 319 -5.39 13.97 -14.77
CA ILE A 319 -4.18 13.72 -15.58
C ILE A 319 -3.76 15.02 -16.27
N LYS A 320 -3.55 16.08 -15.47
CA LYS A 320 -3.14 17.39 -15.99
C LYS A 320 -1.66 17.42 -16.31
N ARG A 321 -1.31 18.19 -17.34
CA ARG A 321 0.08 18.60 -17.57
C ARG A 321 0.57 19.45 -16.38
N TYR A 322 1.52 18.92 -15.61
CA TYR A 322 2.12 19.62 -14.47
C TYR A 322 3.47 20.26 -14.86
N ARG A 323 3.93 21.24 -14.08
CA ARG A 323 5.28 21.81 -14.19
C ARG A 323 6.22 20.99 -13.31
N GLU A 324 7.35 20.55 -13.86
CA GLU A 324 8.33 19.71 -13.13
C GLU A 324 9.10 20.50 -12.04
N ASP A 325 9.05 21.83 -12.06
CA ASP A 325 9.93 22.71 -11.27
C ASP A 325 9.45 23.07 -9.85
N SER A 326 8.37 22.47 -9.32
CA SER A 326 7.93 22.77 -7.95
C SER A 326 8.68 21.91 -6.93
N GLU A 327 9.47 22.54 -6.04
CA GLU A 327 10.21 21.85 -4.96
C GLU A 327 9.30 21.00 -4.04
N ASN A 328 8.01 21.32 -3.99
CA ASN A 328 6.98 20.48 -3.38
C ASN A 328 6.19 19.77 -4.48
N GLN A 329 6.08 18.43 -4.38
CA GLN A 329 5.20 17.66 -5.25
C GLN A 329 3.75 17.87 -4.82
N ASP A 330 2.97 18.49 -5.70
CA ASP A 330 1.53 18.64 -5.53
C ASP A 330 0.83 17.27 -5.67
N VAL A 331 -0.29 17.08 -4.98
CA VAL A 331 -1.10 15.86 -5.04
C VAL A 331 -1.57 15.58 -6.47
N ALA A 332 -1.90 16.63 -7.22
CA ALA A 332 -2.26 16.51 -8.64
C ALA A 332 -1.10 15.98 -9.49
N ALA A 333 0.15 16.37 -9.19
CA ALA A 333 1.33 15.86 -9.89
C ALA A 333 1.58 14.38 -9.56
N VAL A 334 1.47 13.99 -8.28
CA VAL A 334 1.58 12.58 -7.85
C VAL A 334 0.51 11.73 -8.53
N CYS A 335 -0.73 12.21 -8.58
CA CYS A 335 -1.84 11.57 -9.29
C CYS A 335 -1.52 11.36 -10.78
N CYS A 336 -1.09 12.41 -11.48
CA CYS A 336 -0.69 12.33 -12.88
C CYS A 336 0.45 11.32 -13.11
N GLN A 337 1.47 11.31 -12.25
CA GLN A 337 2.59 10.35 -12.32
C GLN A 337 2.13 8.90 -12.17
N VAL A 338 1.14 8.62 -11.32
CA VAL A 338 0.54 7.27 -11.21
C VAL A 338 -0.10 6.86 -12.52
N PHE A 339 -0.90 7.73 -13.15
CA PHE A 339 -1.52 7.44 -14.45
C PHE A 339 -0.49 7.31 -15.57
N GLU A 340 0.57 8.12 -15.59
CA GLU A 340 1.68 7.97 -16.54
C GLU A 340 2.38 6.62 -16.40
N LYS A 341 2.62 6.17 -15.16
CA LYS A 341 3.21 4.87 -14.89
C LYS A 341 2.30 3.74 -15.37
N ILE A 342 1.00 3.84 -15.10
CA ILE A 342 -0.01 2.88 -15.60
C ILE A 342 -0.04 2.88 -17.14
N ALA A 343 0.03 4.04 -17.79
CA ALA A 343 0.05 4.13 -19.25
C ALA A 343 1.27 3.42 -19.87
N ARG A 344 2.46 3.59 -19.27
CA ARG A 344 3.71 2.99 -19.75
C ARG A 344 3.81 1.49 -19.46
N GLU A 345 3.36 1.05 -18.29
CA GLU A 345 3.64 -0.30 -17.78
C GLU A 345 2.39 -1.18 -17.64
N GLY A 346 1.18 -0.61 -17.60
CA GLY A 346 -0.09 -1.29 -17.35
C GLY A 346 -0.32 -2.51 -18.23
N ARG A 347 -0.03 -2.37 -19.53
CA ARG A 347 -0.13 -3.46 -20.53
C ARG A 347 0.65 -4.71 -20.12
N LYS A 348 1.82 -4.55 -19.47
CA LYS A 348 2.61 -5.69 -18.98
C LYS A 348 1.80 -6.47 -17.94
N PHE A 349 1.01 -5.83 -17.10
CA PHE A 349 0.37 -6.49 -15.96
C PHE A 349 -1.10 -6.82 -16.18
N GLY A 350 -1.61 -6.64 -17.40
CA GLY A 350 -3.02 -6.87 -17.73
C GLY A 350 -3.93 -5.69 -17.37
N LEU A 351 -3.37 -4.53 -17.02
CA LEU A 351 -4.14 -3.31 -16.75
C LEU A 351 -4.24 -2.47 -18.03
N GLY A 352 -5.43 -2.48 -18.64
CA GLY A 352 -5.83 -1.54 -19.67
C GLY A 352 -6.32 -0.23 -19.05
N MET A 353 -6.21 0.87 -19.79
CA MET A 353 -6.70 2.17 -19.37
C MET A 353 -7.53 2.80 -20.48
N VAL A 354 -8.70 3.32 -20.12
CA VAL A 354 -9.57 4.10 -21.01
C VAL A 354 -9.71 5.48 -20.41
N ILE A 355 -9.45 6.50 -21.22
CA ILE A 355 -9.53 7.89 -20.81
C ILE A 355 -10.60 8.59 -21.64
N SER A 356 -11.54 9.22 -20.96
CA SER A 356 -12.52 10.12 -21.56
C SER A 356 -12.21 11.55 -21.14
N SER A 357 -12.15 12.48 -22.09
CA SER A 357 -11.92 13.90 -21.79
C SER A 357 -12.43 14.81 -22.91
N GLN A 358 -12.96 15.96 -22.51
CA GLN A 358 -13.37 17.05 -23.41
C GLN A 358 -12.23 18.02 -23.76
N ARG A 359 -11.12 18.00 -23.01
CA ARG A 359 -9.95 18.88 -23.19
C ARG A 359 -8.68 18.05 -23.42
N PRO A 360 -8.46 17.48 -24.60
CA PRO A 360 -7.23 16.72 -24.88
C PRO A 360 -5.96 17.57 -24.75
N SER A 361 -6.02 18.89 -24.97
CA SER A 361 -4.86 19.78 -24.82
C SER A 361 -4.37 19.95 -23.37
N GLU A 362 -5.22 19.65 -22.37
CA GLU A 362 -4.87 19.76 -20.94
C GLU A 362 -4.29 18.46 -20.35
N LEU A 363 -4.44 17.34 -21.07
CA LEU A 363 -3.97 16.03 -20.64
C LEU A 363 -2.44 15.92 -20.72
N SER A 364 -1.88 15.03 -19.88
CA SER A 364 -0.45 14.67 -19.98
C SER A 364 -0.12 14.14 -21.40
N PRO A 365 0.87 14.76 -22.08
CA PRO A 365 1.38 14.26 -23.36
C PRO A 365 1.92 12.83 -23.25
N THR A 366 2.50 12.47 -22.10
CA THR A 366 2.97 11.11 -21.84
C THR A 366 1.82 10.13 -21.97
N VAL A 367 0.72 10.35 -21.24
CA VAL A 367 -0.42 9.43 -21.24
C VAL A 367 -1.02 9.33 -22.62
N LEU A 368 -1.25 10.47 -23.28
CA LEU A 368 -1.81 10.48 -24.63
C LEU A 368 -0.92 9.77 -25.66
N SER A 369 0.41 9.85 -25.55
CA SER A 369 1.33 9.14 -26.44
C SER A 369 1.29 7.61 -26.30
N GLN A 370 0.79 7.09 -25.18
CA GLN A 370 0.65 5.65 -24.93
C GLN A 370 -0.73 5.11 -25.33
N CYS A 371 -1.68 5.99 -25.70
CA CYS A 371 -2.98 5.58 -26.21
C CYS A 371 -2.83 5.05 -27.65
N ASN A 372 -3.19 3.77 -27.86
CA ASN A 372 -3.09 3.14 -29.18
C ASN A 372 -4.41 3.18 -29.96
N THR A 373 -5.53 3.42 -29.27
CA THR A 373 -6.88 3.44 -29.86
C THR A 373 -7.52 4.74 -29.50
N PHE A 374 -8.08 5.43 -30.50
CA PHE A 374 -8.72 6.72 -30.32
C PHE A 374 -10.17 6.64 -30.79
N LEU A 375 -11.09 7.03 -29.92
CA LEU A 375 -12.49 7.28 -30.28
C LEU A 375 -12.73 8.79 -30.21
N LEU A 376 -12.69 9.44 -31.36
CA LEU A 376 -12.76 10.90 -31.46
C LEU A 376 -14.18 11.33 -31.84
N HIS A 377 -14.85 12.01 -30.91
CA HIS A 377 -16.09 12.73 -31.17
C HIS A 377 -15.81 14.13 -31.73
N ARG A 378 -16.87 14.92 -31.92
CA ARG A 378 -16.77 16.31 -32.36
C ARG A 378 -15.86 17.13 -31.44
N ILE A 379 -14.80 17.71 -32.01
CA ILE A 379 -13.91 18.66 -31.32
C ILE A 379 -13.92 19.96 -32.12
N SER A 380 -14.39 21.05 -31.51
CA SER A 380 -14.48 22.36 -32.18
C SER A 380 -13.35 23.32 -31.82
N ASN A 381 -12.62 23.07 -30.73
CA ASN A 381 -11.55 23.95 -30.27
C ASN A 381 -10.26 23.68 -31.03
N ASP A 382 -9.65 24.73 -31.59
CA ASP A 382 -8.43 24.63 -32.40
C ASP A 382 -7.24 24.04 -31.64
N LYS A 383 -7.07 24.39 -30.35
CA LYS A 383 -5.97 23.86 -29.52
C LYS A 383 -6.10 22.36 -29.30
N ASP A 384 -7.33 21.90 -29.08
CA ASP A 384 -7.64 20.50 -28.86
C ASP A 384 -7.49 19.69 -30.16
N GLN A 385 -7.91 20.26 -31.30
CA GLN A 385 -7.67 19.69 -32.62
C GLN A 385 -6.17 19.57 -32.92
N GLU A 386 -5.39 20.62 -32.67
CA GLU A 386 -3.94 20.62 -32.90
C GLU A 386 -3.23 19.54 -32.07
N GLN A 387 -3.66 19.36 -30.81
CA GLN A 387 -3.11 18.32 -29.95
C GLN A 387 -3.39 16.91 -30.51
N VAL A 388 -4.62 16.65 -30.94
CA VAL A 388 -4.98 15.36 -31.57
C VAL A 388 -4.23 15.15 -32.88
N HIS A 389 -4.07 16.20 -33.71
CA HIS A 389 -3.31 16.14 -34.95
C HIS A 389 -1.84 15.73 -34.76
N LYS A 390 -1.23 16.07 -33.62
CA LYS A 390 0.15 15.69 -33.30
C LYS A 390 0.29 14.20 -32.93
N MET A 391 -0.80 13.54 -32.57
CA MET A 391 -0.80 12.17 -32.03
C MET A 391 -1.13 11.12 -33.08
N VAL A 392 -1.81 11.53 -34.15
CA VAL A 392 -2.31 10.62 -35.18
C VAL A 392 -1.36 10.65 -36.39
N PRO A 393 -1.08 9.49 -37.03
CA PRO A 393 -0.28 9.41 -38.24
C PRO A 393 -0.70 10.39 -39.36
N ASP A 394 0.27 10.88 -40.12
CA ASP A 394 0.08 11.95 -41.12
C ASP A 394 -0.96 11.61 -42.19
N ASN A 395 -1.12 10.33 -42.54
CA ASN A 395 -2.09 9.86 -43.53
C ASN A 395 -3.56 10.00 -43.07
N LEU A 396 -3.82 10.14 -41.77
CA LEU A 396 -5.17 10.29 -41.20
C LEU A 396 -5.52 11.75 -40.89
N ARG A 397 -4.58 12.70 -41.09
CA ARG A 397 -4.83 14.13 -40.86
C ARG A 397 -5.96 14.70 -41.72
N GLY A 398 -6.22 14.10 -42.89
CA GLY A 398 -7.33 14.48 -43.76
C GLY A 398 -8.70 14.26 -43.10
N LEU A 399 -8.89 13.09 -42.46
CA LEU A 399 -10.12 12.75 -41.73
C LEU A 399 -10.32 13.64 -40.50
N LEU A 400 -9.23 14.02 -39.83
CA LEU A 400 -9.30 14.87 -38.65
C LEU A 400 -9.80 16.30 -38.95
N ARG A 401 -9.74 16.76 -40.21
CA ARG A 401 -10.32 18.06 -40.61
C ARG A 401 -11.86 18.07 -40.53
N GLU A 402 -12.49 16.90 -40.51
CA GLU A 402 -13.94 16.76 -40.39
C GLU A 402 -14.42 16.71 -38.93
N LEU A 403 -13.51 16.65 -37.95
CA LEU A 403 -13.85 16.61 -36.52
C LEU A 403 -14.81 17.73 -36.09
N PRO A 404 -14.65 19.00 -36.50
CA PRO A 404 -15.58 20.06 -36.08
C PRO A 404 -16.99 19.90 -36.63
N SER A 405 -17.14 19.21 -37.77
CA SER A 405 -18.40 18.99 -38.48
C SER A 405 -19.11 17.68 -38.12
N LEU A 406 -18.51 16.82 -37.30
CA LEU A 406 -19.15 15.57 -36.88
C LEU A 406 -20.48 15.83 -36.16
N PRO A 407 -21.57 15.16 -36.56
CA PRO A 407 -22.83 15.23 -35.81
C PRO A 407 -22.69 14.61 -34.41
N SER A 408 -23.62 14.96 -33.52
CA SER A 408 -23.72 14.30 -32.20
C SER A 408 -23.85 12.78 -32.37
N GLN A 409 -23.32 12.03 -31.40
CA GLN A 409 -23.32 10.55 -31.39
C GLN A 409 -22.53 9.89 -32.54
N HIS A 410 -21.80 10.65 -33.35
CA HIS A 410 -20.85 10.12 -34.32
C HIS A 410 -19.43 10.26 -33.77
N ALA A 411 -18.57 9.31 -34.15
CA ALA A 411 -17.17 9.29 -33.77
C ALA A 411 -16.32 8.67 -34.88
N ILE A 412 -15.05 9.04 -34.91
CA ILE A 412 -14.01 8.40 -35.71
C ILE A 412 -13.25 7.44 -34.77
N LEU A 413 -13.22 6.16 -35.13
CA LEU A 413 -12.43 5.14 -34.43
C LEU A 413 -11.13 4.88 -35.21
N MET A 414 -10.00 4.96 -34.52
CA MET A 414 -8.66 4.72 -35.07
C MET A 414 -7.88 3.73 -34.23
#